data_AF-A0A9E3RH02-F1
#
_entry.id   AF-A0A9E3RH02-F1
#
_cell.length_a   1.000
_cell.length_b   1.000
_cell.length_c   1.000
_cell.angle_alpha   90.00
_cell.angle_beta   90.00
_cell.angle_gamma   90.00
#
_symmetry.space_group_name_H-M   'P 1'
#
loop_
_entity.id
_entity.type
_entity.pdbx_description
1 polymer ?
#
loop_
_entity_poly.entity_id
_entity_poly.type
_entity_poly.pdbx_seq_one_letter_code
_entity_poly.pdbx_strand_id
1 'polypeptide(L)'
;MRPMVFNSIVAGIIATSIFTLVAMVTPLVGFPKMLPPEMLSMMMGLPLAVGWFMHFMIGIVFALAYTFFLFKLLKKIGNSLMRGVIFGLIAFAFGQLMIAFMGMVFPMPPVQGSMALVMIGSILGHMVFGITVVLLIKVPVREKTNA
;
A
#
# COMPACT_ATOMS: atom_id res chain seq x y z
N MET A 1 21.37 -8.89 6.04
CA MET A 1 19.98 -8.79 6.54
C MET A 1 19.60 -7.37 6.98
N ARG A 2 20.37 -6.71 7.87
CA ARG A 2 20.11 -5.33 8.33
C ARG A 2 19.86 -4.28 7.22
N PRO A 3 20.64 -4.22 6.11
CA PRO A 3 20.38 -3.22 5.08
C PRO A 3 19.06 -3.48 4.31
N MET A 4 18.63 -4.74 4.17
CA MET A 4 17.38 -5.04 3.49
C MET A 4 16.18 -4.59 4.31
N VAL A 5 16.16 -4.86 5.62
CA VAL A 5 15.09 -4.41 6.52
C VAL A 5 15.00 -2.89 6.53
N PHE A 6 16.13 -2.19 6.67
CA PHE A 6 16.16 -0.73 6.64
C PHE A 6 15.62 -0.18 5.32
N ASN A 7 16.07 -0.71 4.18
CA ASN A 7 15.57 -0.31 2.86
C ASN A 7 14.06 -0.56 2.70
N SER A 8 13.54 -1.67 3.22
CA SER A 8 12.11 -1.96 3.19
C SER A 8 11.31 -0.98 4.04
N ILE A 9 11.80 -0.62 5.23
CA ILE A 9 11.14 0.37 6.10
C ILE A 9 11.10 1.73 5.40
N VAL A 10 12.24 2.20 4.89
CA VAL A 10 12.33 3.47 4.15
C VAL A 10 11.43 3.46 2.92
N ALA A 11 11.43 2.37 2.15
CA ALA A 11 10.56 2.21 0.99
C ALA A 11 9.07 2.23 1.37
N GLY A 12 8.68 1.59 2.47
CA GLY A 12 7.32 1.60 2.99
C GLY A 12 6.87 3.02 3.37
N ILE A 13 7.71 3.78 4.10
CA ILE A 13 7.41 5.16 4.48
C ILE A 13 7.22 6.03 3.22
N ILE A 14 8.19 6.00 2.29
CA ILE A 14 8.14 6.82 1.07
C ILE A 14 6.93 6.44 0.21
N ALA A 15 6.68 5.15 -0.01
CA ALA A 15 5.55 4.69 -0.81
C ALA A 15 4.21 5.07 -0.19
N THR A 16 4.07 4.98 1.14
CA THR A 16 2.87 5.44 1.84
C THR A 16 2.70 6.94 1.71
N SER A 17 3.76 7.74 1.89
CA SER A 17 3.67 9.20 1.70
C SER A 17 3.20 9.56 0.29
N ILE A 18 3.75 8.91 -0.75
CA ILE A 18 3.33 9.15 -2.14
C ILE A 18 1.87 8.72 -2.35
N PHE A 19 1.46 7.56 -1.83
CA PHE A 19 0.06 7.14 -1.85
C PHE A 19 -0.83 8.21 -1.22
N THR A 20 -0.47 8.72 -0.04
CA THR A 20 -1.30 9.70 0.67
C THR A 20 -1.38 11.00 -0.11
N LEU A 21 -0.28 11.46 -0.71
CA LEU A 21 -0.29 12.65 -1.57
C LEU A 21 -1.22 12.46 -2.77
N VAL A 22 -1.21 11.28 -3.42
CA VAL A 22 -2.15 10.96 -4.49
C VAL A 22 -3.58 11.03 -3.97
N ALA A 23 -3.87 10.42 -2.82
CA ALA A 23 -5.20 10.43 -2.21
C ALA A 23 -5.68 11.83 -1.79
N MET A 24 -4.76 12.76 -1.50
CA MET A 24 -5.06 14.17 -1.23
C MET A 24 -5.38 14.96 -2.50
N VAL A 25 -4.78 14.60 -3.63
CA VAL A 25 -4.93 15.32 -4.90
C VAL A 25 -6.10 14.79 -5.74
N THR A 26 -6.39 13.48 -5.69
CA THR A 26 -7.46 12.87 -6.51
C THR A 26 -8.84 13.52 -6.33
N PRO A 27 -9.25 14.03 -5.15
CA PRO A 27 -10.52 14.72 -5.04
C PRO A 27 -10.62 16.02 -5.84
N LEU A 28 -9.48 16.66 -6.13
CA LEU A 28 -9.43 17.88 -6.95
C LEU A 28 -9.80 17.62 -8.42
N VAL A 29 -9.72 16.36 -8.86
CA VAL A 29 -10.08 15.94 -10.22
C VAL A 29 -11.38 15.10 -10.25
N GLY A 30 -12.19 15.18 -9.19
CA GLY A 30 -13.55 14.63 -9.15
C GLY A 30 -13.69 13.26 -8.45
N PHE A 31 -12.61 12.72 -7.86
CA PHE A 31 -12.72 11.51 -7.04
C PHE A 31 -13.35 11.81 -5.67
N PRO A 32 -14.03 10.84 -5.04
CA PRO A 32 -14.43 10.99 -3.66
C PRO A 32 -13.23 11.15 -2.72
N LYS A 33 -13.43 11.91 -1.63
CA LYS A 33 -12.42 12.03 -0.57
C LYS A 33 -12.22 10.68 0.11
N MET A 34 -10.99 10.18 0.06
CA MET A 34 -10.62 8.92 0.69
C MET A 34 -9.20 9.01 1.24
N LEU A 35 -9.06 9.51 2.46
CA LEU A 35 -7.78 9.56 3.15
C LEU A 35 -7.69 8.37 4.12
N PRO A 36 -6.79 7.40 3.90
CA PRO A 36 -6.69 6.22 4.77
C PRO A 36 -6.44 6.52 6.25
N PRO A 37 -5.61 7.51 6.64
CA PRO A 37 -5.44 7.87 8.05
C PRO A 37 -6.75 8.28 8.73
N GLU A 38 -7.55 9.10 8.05
CA GLU A 38 -8.86 9.54 8.55
C GLU A 38 -9.83 8.36 8.63
N MET A 39 -9.85 7.51 7.60
CA MET A 39 -10.70 6.32 7.57
C MET A 39 -10.40 5.37 8.74
N LEU A 40 -9.11 5.07 8.99
CA LEU A 40 -8.69 4.21 10.09
C LEU A 40 -9.02 4.83 11.46
N SER A 41 -8.80 6.13 11.61
CA SER A 41 -9.14 6.88 12.83
C SER A 41 -10.64 6.84 13.11
N MET A 42 -11.48 7.09 12.11
CA MET A 42 -12.94 7.06 12.24
C MET A 42 -13.47 5.66 12.56
N MET A 43 -12.98 4.63 11.87
CA MET A 43 -13.38 3.24 12.11
C MET A 43 -13.11 2.81 13.56
N MET A 44 -11.94 3.16 14.08
CA MET A 44 -11.51 2.74 15.42
C MET A 44 -12.00 3.69 16.54
N GLY A 45 -12.60 4.83 16.20
CA GLY A 45 -12.94 5.87 17.18
C GLY A 45 -11.72 6.47 17.90
N LEU A 46 -10.55 6.48 17.23
CA LEU A 46 -9.27 6.92 17.81
C LEU A 46 -8.83 8.27 17.23
N PRO A 47 -7.93 9.01 17.90
CA PRO A 47 -7.40 10.26 17.37
C PRO A 47 -6.74 10.12 15.99
N LEU A 48 -6.82 11.16 15.17
CA LEU A 48 -6.24 11.17 13.82
C LEU A 48 -4.75 10.80 13.78
N ALA A 49 -3.99 11.19 14.80
CA ALA A 49 -2.58 10.82 14.94
C ALA A 49 -2.37 9.29 14.95
N VAL A 50 -3.28 8.53 15.55
CA VAL A 50 -3.23 7.06 15.54
C VAL A 50 -3.52 6.51 14.15
N GLY A 51 -4.48 7.11 13.43
CA GLY A 51 -4.76 6.75 12.04
C GLY A 51 -3.54 6.92 11.13
N TRP A 52 -2.79 8.02 11.30
CA TRP A 52 -1.52 8.24 10.59
C TRP A 52 -0.46 7.20 10.94
N PHE A 53 -0.27 6.95 12.24
CA PHE A 53 0.66 5.94 12.72
C PHE A 53 0.36 4.57 12.10
N MET A 54 -0.91 4.15 12.14
CA MET A 54 -1.37 2.88 11.56
C MET A 54 -1.17 2.85 10.04
N HIS A 55 -1.48 3.94 9.31
CA HIS A 55 -1.30 4.00 7.87
C HIS A 55 0.16 3.76 7.45
N PHE A 56 1.10 4.41 8.12
CA PHE A 56 2.53 4.20 7.88
C PHE A 56 3.02 2.82 8.31
N MET A 57 2.55 2.30 9.45
CA MET A 57 2.86 0.94 9.88
C MET A 57 2.40 -0.11 8.87
N ILE A 58 1.17 0.02 8.34
CA ILE A 58 0.64 -0.87 7.30
C ILE A 58 1.51 -0.83 6.05
N GLY A 59 1.92 0.37 5.61
CA GLY A 59 2.82 0.53 4.47
C GLY A 59 4.17 -0.17 4.66
N ILE A 60 4.78 0.00 5.84
CA ILE A 60 6.03 -0.69 6.20
C ILE A 60 5.84 -2.20 6.19
N VAL A 61 4.76 -2.71 6.77
CA VAL A 61 4.43 -4.14 6.78
C VAL A 61 4.32 -4.69 5.37
N PHE A 62 3.63 -3.98 4.45
CA PHE A 62 3.55 -4.39 3.06
C PHE A 62 4.91 -4.36 2.34
N ALA A 63 5.76 -3.36 2.58
CA ALA A 63 7.09 -3.28 1.99
C ALA A 63 8.03 -4.40 2.50
N LEU A 64 7.94 -4.74 3.78
CA LEU A 64 8.60 -5.91 4.35
C LEU A 64 8.05 -7.20 3.72
N ALA A 65 6.72 -7.30 3.59
CA ALA A 65 6.07 -8.47 2.99
C ALA A 65 6.50 -8.69 1.54
N TYR A 66 6.65 -7.60 0.78
CA TYR A 66 7.23 -7.64 -0.56
C TYR A 66 8.65 -8.22 -0.51
N THR A 67 9.51 -7.68 0.34
CA THR A 67 10.92 -8.04 0.40
C THR A 67 11.15 -9.50 0.77
N PHE A 68 10.42 -10.00 1.77
CA PHE A 68 10.69 -11.32 2.34
C PHE A 68 9.86 -12.45 1.71
N PHE A 69 8.63 -12.16 1.28
CA PHE A 69 7.71 -13.18 0.78
C PHE A 69 7.42 -13.03 -0.70
N LEU A 70 6.95 -11.86 -1.15
CA LEU A 70 6.42 -11.70 -2.51
C LEU A 70 7.51 -11.50 -3.57
N PHE A 71 8.70 -11.03 -3.22
CA PHE A 71 9.80 -10.87 -4.16
C PHE A 71 10.15 -12.20 -4.85
N LYS A 72 10.18 -13.29 -4.09
CA LYS A 72 10.48 -14.63 -4.63
C LYS A 72 9.44 -15.09 -5.65
N LEU A 73 8.17 -14.71 -5.44
CA LEU A 73 7.07 -15.03 -6.35
C LEU A 73 7.14 -14.15 -7.61
N LEU A 74 7.37 -12.86 -7.44
CA LEU A 74 7.26 -11.86 -8.49
C LEU A 74 8.56 -11.62 -9.29
N LYS A 75 9.71 -12.15 -8.83
CA LYS A 75 11.00 -11.98 -9.52
C LYS A 75 11.03 -12.52 -10.96
N LYS A 76 10.13 -13.45 -11.30
CA LYS A 76 9.99 -14.00 -12.67
C LYS A 76 9.50 -12.96 -13.67
N ILE A 77 8.85 -11.89 -13.20
CA ILE A 77 8.41 -10.76 -14.02
C ILE A 77 9.61 -9.83 -14.21
N GLY A 78 10.18 -9.80 -15.42
CA GLY A 78 11.40 -9.03 -15.72
C GLY A 78 11.21 -7.51 -15.62
N ASN A 79 10.01 -7.00 -15.86
CA ASN A 79 9.71 -5.56 -15.82
C ASN A 79 9.34 -5.11 -14.39
N SER A 80 10.13 -4.19 -13.83
CA SER A 80 9.94 -3.66 -12.47
C SER A 80 8.63 -2.89 -12.29
N LEU A 81 8.16 -2.16 -13.31
CA LEU A 81 6.87 -1.46 -13.25
C LEU A 81 5.71 -2.45 -13.19
N MET A 82 5.72 -3.45 -14.07
CA MET A 82 4.69 -4.50 -14.08
C MET A 82 4.67 -5.28 -12.75
N ARG A 83 5.85 -5.57 -12.21
CA ARG A 83 6.01 -6.17 -10.89
C ARG A 83 5.39 -5.32 -9.79
N GLY A 84 5.63 -4.00 -9.85
CA GLY A 84 5.04 -3.02 -8.95
C GLY A 84 3.53 -2.94 -9.04
N VAL A 85 2.97 -2.94 -10.26
CA VAL A 85 1.53 -2.97 -10.50
C VAL A 85 0.91 -4.22 -9.87
N ILE A 86 1.46 -5.40 -10.16
CA ILE A 86 0.94 -6.66 -9.61
C ILE A 86 1.03 -6.68 -8.08
N PHE A 87 2.16 -6.22 -7.51
CA PHE A 87 2.29 -6.09 -6.07
C PHE A 87 1.25 -5.10 -5.48
N GLY A 88 1.02 -3.97 -6.15
CA GLY A 88 -0.01 -3.01 -5.77
C GLY A 88 -1.41 -3.62 -5.78
N LEU A 89 -1.75 -4.41 -6.79
CA LEU A 89 -3.04 -5.11 -6.85
C LEU A 89 -3.20 -6.15 -5.74
N ILE A 90 -2.12 -6.86 -5.38
CA ILE A 90 -2.11 -7.76 -4.21
C ILE A 90 -2.36 -6.97 -2.92
N ALA A 91 -1.67 -5.84 -2.73
CA ALA A 91 -1.85 -4.97 -1.57
C ALA A 91 -3.28 -4.39 -1.51
N PHE A 92 -3.84 -3.98 -2.65
CA PHE A 92 -5.23 -3.54 -2.77
C PHE A 92 -6.20 -4.64 -2.33
N ALA A 93 -6.08 -5.84 -2.90
CA ALA A 93 -6.95 -6.96 -2.57
C ALA A 93 -6.89 -7.28 -1.07
N PHE A 94 -5.68 -7.32 -0.49
CA PHE A 94 -5.50 -7.52 0.94
C PHE A 94 -6.10 -6.37 1.76
N GLY A 95 -5.92 -5.12 1.33
CA GLY A 95 -6.52 -3.94 1.96
C GLY A 95 -8.04 -4.00 1.97
N GLN A 96 -8.67 -4.40 0.85
CA GLN A 96 -10.12 -4.60 0.78
C GLN A 96 -10.60 -5.68 1.73
N LEU A 97 -9.89 -6.82 1.82
CA LEU A 97 -10.19 -7.87 2.78
C LEU A 97 -10.08 -7.37 4.23
N MET A 98 -9.02 -6.62 4.55
CA MET A 98 -8.82 -6.08 5.89
C MET A 98 -9.91 -5.07 6.27
N ILE A 99 -10.32 -4.19 5.35
CA ILE A 99 -11.43 -3.26 5.58
C ILE A 99 -12.75 -4.01 5.76
N ALA A 100 -13.00 -5.06 4.98
CA ALA A 100 -14.19 -5.90 5.15
C ALA A 100 -14.21 -6.58 6.54
N PHE A 101 -13.09 -7.14 7.00
CA PHE A 101 -12.98 -7.71 8.34
C PHE A 101 -13.15 -6.66 9.43
N MET A 102 -12.50 -5.50 9.29
CA MET A 102 -12.67 -4.41 10.25
C MET A 102 -14.12 -3.93 10.29
N GLY A 103 -14.82 -3.86 9.15
CA GLY A 103 -16.23 -3.47 9.08
C GLY A 103 -17.21 -4.45 9.73
N MET A 104 -16.78 -5.68 10.05
CA MET A 104 -17.56 -6.63 10.86
C MET A 104 -17.48 -6.34 12.36
N VAL A 105 -16.42 -5.65 12.79
CA VAL A 105 -16.12 -5.38 14.21
C VAL A 105 -16.34 -3.91 14.56
N PHE A 106 -16.09 -3.02 13.61
CA PHE A 106 -16.13 -1.57 13.75
C PHE A 106 -17.15 -0.95 12.79
N PRO A 107 -17.75 0.20 13.15
CA PRO A 107 -18.62 0.93 12.24
C PRO A 107 -17.83 1.42 11.01
N MET A 108 -18.39 1.18 9.82
CA MET A 108 -17.83 1.67 8.57
C MET A 108 -18.15 3.17 8.39
N PRO A 109 -17.15 4.01 8.06
CA PRO A 109 -17.40 5.41 7.73
C PRO A 109 -18.32 5.51 6.50
N PRO A 110 -19.17 6.54 6.44
CA PRO A 110 -20.03 6.74 5.28
C PRO A 110 -19.18 6.94 4.03
N VAL A 111 -19.39 6.10 3.02
CA VAL A 111 -18.80 6.29 1.70
C VAL A 111 -19.57 7.41 1.00
N GLN A 112 -18.89 8.54 0.79
CA GLN A 112 -19.47 9.67 0.07
C GLN A 112 -19.16 9.54 -1.43
N GLY A 113 -20.10 9.93 -2.29
CA GLY A 113 -19.90 9.95 -3.75
C GLY A 113 -20.03 8.58 -4.44
N SER A 114 -19.44 8.47 -5.65
CA SER A 114 -19.55 7.28 -6.48
C SER A 114 -18.68 6.14 -5.97
N MET A 115 -19.30 5.00 -5.65
CA MET A 115 -18.59 3.77 -5.25
C MET A 115 -17.62 3.27 -6.35
N ALA A 116 -17.96 3.48 -7.62
CA ALA A 116 -17.07 3.12 -8.72
C ALA A 116 -15.78 3.97 -8.69
N LEU A 117 -15.89 5.28 -8.47
CA LEU A 117 -14.73 6.17 -8.38
C LEU A 117 -13.89 5.90 -7.12
N VAL A 118 -14.54 5.58 -6.00
CA VAL A 118 -13.88 5.06 -4.79
C VAL A 118 -13.00 3.85 -5.12
N MET A 119 -13.56 2.87 -5.84
CA MET A 119 -12.84 1.65 -6.18
C MET A 119 -11.67 1.92 -7.12
N ILE A 120 -11.86 2.70 -8.20
CA ILE A 120 -10.74 2.95 -9.12
C ILE A 120 -9.68 3.82 -8.43
N GLY A 121 -10.07 4.77 -7.57
CA GLY A 121 -9.15 5.59 -6.78
C GLY A 121 -8.28 4.74 -5.85
N SER A 122 -8.91 3.78 -5.17
CA SER A 122 -8.22 2.82 -4.31
C SER A 122 -7.24 1.95 -5.12
N ILE A 123 -7.66 1.41 -6.27
CA ILE A 123 -6.78 0.62 -7.16
C ILE A 123 -5.57 1.45 -7.62
N LEU A 124 -5.81 2.68 -8.10
CA LEU A 124 -4.74 3.57 -8.59
C LEU A 124 -3.76 3.91 -7.48
N GLY A 125 -4.24 4.26 -6.29
CA GLY A 125 -3.38 4.53 -5.13
C GLY A 125 -2.48 3.33 -4.83
N HIS A 126 -3.04 2.13 -4.78
CA HIS A 126 -2.28 0.92 -4.47
C HIS A 126 -1.29 0.53 -5.58
N MET A 127 -1.62 0.78 -6.85
CA MET A 127 -0.68 0.61 -7.97
C MET A 127 0.52 1.56 -7.81
N VAL A 128 0.28 2.84 -7.49
CA VAL A 128 1.35 3.82 -7.24
C VAL A 128 2.22 3.39 -6.05
N PHE A 129 1.60 2.96 -4.95
CA PHE A 129 2.31 2.40 -3.80
C PHE A 129 3.19 1.21 -4.20
N GLY A 130 2.60 0.22 -4.89
CA GLY A 130 3.31 -0.99 -5.29
C GLY A 130 4.50 -0.71 -6.21
N ILE A 131 4.32 0.15 -7.21
CA ILE A 131 5.39 0.63 -8.09
C ILE A 131 6.50 1.28 -7.27
N THR A 132 6.16 2.18 -6.36
CA THR A 132 7.15 2.90 -5.54
C THR A 132 7.97 1.93 -4.69
N VAL A 133 7.31 0.99 -4.00
CA VAL A 133 8.01 -0.04 -3.19
C VAL A 133 8.99 -0.84 -4.05
N VAL A 134 8.54 -1.34 -5.21
CA VAL A 134 9.39 -2.19 -6.07
C VAL A 134 10.59 -1.43 -6.63
N LEU A 135 10.40 -0.16 -7.00
CA LEU A 135 11.49 0.67 -7.54
C LEU A 135 12.55 1.00 -6.48
N LEU A 136 12.12 1.22 -5.23
CA LEU A 136 13.03 1.54 -4.12
C LEU A 136 13.75 0.31 -3.57
N ILE A 137 13.08 -0.86 -3.58
CA ILE A 137 13.66 -2.11 -3.09
C ILE A 137 14.40 -2.81 -4.22
N LYS A 138 15.66 -2.40 -4.41
CA LYS A 138 16.61 -3.14 -5.25
C LYS A 138 17.06 -4.41 -4.51
N VAL A 139 16.32 -5.50 -4.65
CA VAL A 139 16.79 -6.80 -4.14
C VAL A 139 17.91 -7.31 -5.07
N PRO A 140 19.13 -7.53 -4.58
CA PRO A 140 20.17 -8.14 -5.40
C PRO A 140 19.72 -9.55 -5.81
N VAL A 141 19.66 -9.79 -7.12
CA VAL A 141 19.46 -11.15 -7.64
C VAL A 141 20.71 -11.92 -7.26
N ARG A 142 20.61 -12.79 -6.26
CA ARG A 142 21.69 -13.76 -5.98
C ARG A 142 21.71 -14.69 -7.19
N GLU A 143 22.60 -14.44 -8.15
CA GLU A 143 22.90 -15.42 -9.18
C GLU A 143 23.28 -16.72 -8.49
N LYS A 144 22.66 -17.82 -8.94
CA LYS A 144 23.15 -19.14 -8.56
C LYS A 144 24.54 -19.25 -9.18
N THR A 145 25.59 -19.12 -8.38
CA THR A 145 26.89 -19.68 -8.75
C THR A 145 26.68 -21.18 -8.89
N ASN A 146 26.69 -21.66 -10.13
CA ASN A 146 26.76 -23.09 -10.44
C ASN A 146 28.02 -23.63 -9.77
N ALA A 147 27.85 -24.61 -8.89
CA ALA A 147 28.90 -25.48 -8.40
C ALA A 147 28.44 -26.92 -8.69
#